data_AF-A0A445IC33-F1
#
_entry.id   AF-A0A445IC33-F1
#
_cell.length_a   1.000
_cell.length_b   1.000
_cell.length_c   1.000
_cell.angle_alpha   90.00
_cell.angle_beta   90.00
_cell.angle_gamma   90.00
#
_symmetry.space_group_name_H-M   'P 1'
#
loop_
_entity.id
_entity.type
_entity.pdbx_description
1 polymer ?
#
loop_
_entity_poly.entity_id
_entity_poly.type
_entity_poly.pdbx_seq_one_letter_code
_entity_poly.pdbx_strand_id
1 'polypeptide(L)'
;MASTTLSPTTPSQLCSGKSGIFSSSQALLVKPVKRQMMGKSKGLRIACQATSISADRVPDMGKRQLMNLLLLGAISLPTAGMLIPYTYFFVPPGSGSSAGGTVAKDAVGNDVIAENWLKAHGPGDRTLTQGLKGDPTYLVVEKDRTLATFAINAVCTHLGCVVPWNQAENKFICPCHGSQYNDQGRVVRGPAPLVSKLERVLLPYKRKYQMKKLSI
;
A
#
# COMPACT_ATOMS: atom_id res chain seq x y z
N MET A 1 60.78 26.43 16.75
CA MET A 1 61.86 25.96 17.64
C MET A 1 61.76 24.45 17.74
N ALA A 2 62.85 23.75 17.38
CA ALA A 2 63.14 22.30 17.33
C ALA A 2 62.13 21.42 16.56
N SER A 3 62.38 20.78 15.39
CA SER A 3 63.56 20.28 14.65
C SER A 3 64.38 19.18 15.32
N THR A 4 64.19 17.92 14.88
CA THR A 4 65.22 16.86 14.61
C THR A 4 64.50 15.65 13.93
N THR A 5 64.56 15.43 12.61
CA THR A 5 65.47 14.55 11.80
C THR A 5 65.67 13.13 12.38
N LEU A 6 65.46 12.00 11.68
CA LEU A 6 66.02 11.53 10.39
C LEU A 6 65.16 10.42 9.72
N SER A 7 65.16 10.38 8.38
CA SER A 7 64.66 9.29 7.49
C SER A 7 65.73 8.18 7.29
N PRO A 8 65.65 7.30 6.26
CA PRO A 8 64.79 6.13 6.03
C PRO A 8 65.61 4.80 5.92
N THR A 9 64.97 3.63 5.87
CA THR A 9 65.64 2.41 5.36
C THR A 9 64.64 1.41 4.73
N THR A 10 64.74 1.29 3.41
CA THR A 10 64.27 0.20 2.54
C THR A 10 65.46 0.03 1.54
N PRO A 11 65.87 -1.16 1.04
CA PRO A 11 64.95 -2.15 0.50
C PRO A 11 65.35 -3.65 0.59
N SER A 12 64.41 -4.46 0.07
CA SER A 12 64.61 -5.68 -0.72
C SER A 12 65.08 -6.96 -0.04
N GLN A 13 64.16 -7.94 0.03
CA GLN A 13 64.43 -9.29 -0.49
C GLN A 13 63.20 -9.79 -1.27
N LEU A 14 63.40 -9.94 -2.58
CA LEU A 14 62.58 -10.78 -3.46
C LEU A 14 62.69 -12.24 -3.01
N CYS A 15 61.59 -12.99 -3.11
CA CYS A 15 61.53 -14.38 -3.60
C CYS A 15 60.05 -14.76 -3.72
N SER A 16 59.42 -14.59 -4.88
CA SER A 16 59.19 -15.66 -5.85
C SER A 16 58.53 -16.91 -5.23
N GLY A 17 57.19 -16.93 -5.27
CA GLY A 17 56.36 -18.07 -4.90
C GLY A 17 55.50 -18.47 -6.10
N LYS A 18 56.05 -19.39 -6.90
CA LYS A 18 55.49 -19.97 -8.12
C LYS A 18 54.18 -20.71 -7.82
N SER A 19 53.25 -20.62 -8.76
CA SER A 19 52.04 -21.43 -8.87
C SER A 19 52.36 -22.93 -8.74
N GLY A 20 51.55 -23.65 -7.98
CA GLY A 20 51.72 -25.09 -7.76
C GLY A 20 50.53 -25.68 -7.04
N ILE A 21 49.45 -25.91 -7.79
CA ILE A 21 48.48 -26.97 -7.52
C ILE A 21 49.28 -28.26 -7.41
N PHE A 22 49.24 -29.00 -6.30
CA PHE A 22 49.25 -30.47 -6.29
C PHE A 22 48.88 -31.00 -4.90
N SER A 23 47.76 -31.71 -4.89
CA SER A 23 47.35 -32.69 -3.89
C SER A 23 48.31 -33.88 -3.90
N SER A 24 48.68 -34.41 -2.74
CA SER A 24 49.09 -35.81 -2.57
C SER A 24 48.98 -36.22 -1.10
N SER A 25 48.02 -37.10 -0.85
CA SER A 25 47.86 -37.88 0.37
C SER A 25 49.12 -38.69 0.67
N GLN A 26 49.72 -38.49 1.85
CA GLN A 26 50.61 -39.49 2.44
C GLN A 26 50.11 -39.87 3.83
N ALA A 27 49.47 -41.03 3.88
CA ALA A 27 49.19 -41.76 5.10
C ALA A 27 50.52 -42.30 5.65
N LEU A 28 50.99 -41.74 6.76
CA LEU A 28 52.12 -42.29 7.51
C LEU A 28 51.62 -43.26 8.58
N LEU A 29 52.00 -44.52 8.37
CA LEU A 29 51.72 -45.71 9.14
C LEU A 29 52.59 -45.69 10.42
N VAL A 30 52.00 -45.33 11.57
CA VAL A 30 52.69 -45.38 12.88
C VAL A 30 52.49 -46.77 13.50
N LYS A 31 53.59 -47.50 13.71
CA LYS A 31 53.61 -48.79 14.42
C LYS A 31 53.27 -48.60 15.92
N PRO A 32 52.50 -49.50 16.56
CA PRO A 32 52.25 -49.40 17.99
C PRO A 32 53.38 -50.05 18.78
N VAL A 33 54.03 -49.26 19.65
CA VAL A 33 54.90 -49.79 20.71
C VAL A 33 54.03 -50.25 21.88
N LYS A 34 54.08 -51.54 22.18
CA LYS A 34 53.43 -52.18 23.33
C LYS A 34 54.23 -51.87 24.59
N ARG A 35 53.67 -51.11 25.53
CA ARG A 35 54.12 -51.07 26.93
C ARG A 35 52.95 -51.33 27.86
N GLN A 36 53.08 -52.36 28.68
CA GLN A 36 52.12 -52.80 29.68
C GLN A 36 52.45 -52.17 31.05
N MET A 37 51.38 -51.75 31.72
CA MET A 37 51.16 -51.64 33.18
C MET A 37 52.03 -50.70 34.04
N MET A 38 51.38 -49.72 34.69
CA MET A 38 51.02 -49.77 36.11
C MET A 38 50.23 -48.51 36.52
N GLY A 39 49.27 -48.67 37.42
CA GLY A 39 48.20 -47.71 37.68
C GLY A 39 48.58 -46.45 38.46
N LYS A 40 47.78 -45.40 38.24
CA LYS A 40 47.33 -44.39 39.23
C LYS A 40 46.25 -43.55 38.53
N SER A 41 45.10 -43.36 39.19
CA SER A 41 43.92 -42.66 38.65
C SER A 41 44.27 -41.37 37.90
N LYS A 42 44.08 -41.34 36.58
CA LYS A 42 44.20 -40.11 35.79
C LYS A 42 43.14 -40.15 34.71
N GLY A 43 42.11 -39.32 34.87
CA GLY A 43 41.02 -39.19 33.90
C GLY A 43 41.55 -38.97 32.49
N LEU A 44 40.87 -39.59 31.52
CA LEU A 44 41.16 -39.44 30.10
C LEU A 44 40.94 -37.97 29.72
N ARG A 45 42.02 -37.23 29.49
CA ARG A 45 41.93 -35.83 29.07
C ARG A 45 41.55 -35.82 27.59
N ILE A 46 40.34 -35.38 27.29
CA ILE A 46 39.90 -35.11 25.93
C ILE A 46 40.63 -33.85 25.48
N ALA A 47 41.57 -34.00 24.54
CA ALA A 47 42.26 -32.87 23.93
C ALA A 47 41.47 -32.44 22.68
N CYS A 48 40.76 -31.31 22.78
CA CYS A 48 40.16 -30.67 21.62
C CYS A 48 41.28 -30.07 20.76
N GLN A 49 41.59 -30.69 19.62
CA GLN A 49 42.45 -30.08 18.62
C GLN A 49 41.61 -29.15 17.75
N ALA A 50 41.77 -27.85 17.95
CA ALA A 50 41.38 -26.87 16.93
C ALA A 50 42.52 -26.78 15.92
N THR A 51 42.22 -26.91 14.63
CA THR A 51 43.17 -26.57 13.57
C THR A 51 43.50 -25.08 13.69
N SER A 52 44.72 -24.75 14.13
CA SER A 52 45.14 -23.36 14.31
C SER A 52 45.29 -22.70 12.96
N ILE A 53 44.54 -21.61 12.73
CA ILE A 53 44.65 -20.78 11.53
C ILE A 53 45.68 -19.68 11.84
N SER A 54 46.66 -19.49 10.95
CA SER A 54 47.68 -18.45 11.09
C SER A 54 47.04 -17.05 11.19
N ALA A 55 47.62 -16.17 12.03
CA ALA A 55 47.08 -14.83 12.31
C ALA A 55 46.88 -13.97 11.05
N ASP A 56 47.71 -14.15 10.03
CA ASP A 56 47.61 -13.45 8.74
C ASP A 56 46.38 -13.85 7.90
N ARG A 57 45.66 -14.90 8.29
CA ARG A 57 44.44 -15.37 7.61
C ARG A 57 43.16 -14.92 8.33
N VAL A 58 43.26 -14.05 9.34
CA VAL A 58 42.08 -13.49 10.01
C VAL A 58 41.54 -12.30 9.20
N PRO A 59 40.26 -12.31 8.75
CA PRO A 59 39.69 -11.17 8.04
C PRO A 59 39.70 -9.90 8.91
N ASP A 60 40.21 -8.82 8.34
CA ASP A 60 40.20 -7.48 8.91
C ASP A 60 38.78 -6.89 8.92
N MET A 61 38.61 -5.75 9.56
CA MET A 61 37.30 -5.12 9.72
C MET A 61 36.68 -4.70 8.38
N GLY A 62 37.47 -4.30 7.38
CA GLY A 62 36.95 -3.93 6.07
C GLY A 62 36.30 -5.11 5.35
N LYS A 63 36.95 -6.28 5.38
CA LYS A 63 36.37 -7.52 4.82
C LYS A 63 35.11 -7.97 5.55
N ARG A 64 35.06 -7.80 6.89
CA ARG A 64 33.85 -8.13 7.69
C ARG A 64 32.68 -7.20 7.35
N GLN A 65 32.92 -5.90 7.22
CA GLN A 65 31.89 -4.94 6.82
C GLN A 65 31.37 -5.20 5.40
N LEU A 66 32.27 -5.52 4.46
CA LEU A 66 31.90 -5.88 3.09
C LEU A 66 31.02 -7.14 3.06
N MET A 67 31.42 -8.20 3.78
CA MET A 67 30.63 -9.43 3.84
C MET A 67 29.28 -9.23 4.55
N ASN A 68 29.21 -8.39 5.59
CA ASN A 68 27.94 -8.06 6.25
C ASN A 68 27.00 -7.28 5.32
N LEU A 69 27.51 -6.32 4.56
CA LEU A 69 26.71 -5.56 3.59
C LEU A 69 26.16 -6.48 2.49
N LEU A 70 26.99 -7.39 1.96
CA LEU A 70 26.58 -8.34 0.95
C LEU A 70 25.52 -9.32 1.49
N LEU A 71 25.68 -9.79 2.74
CA LEU A 71 24.72 -10.66 3.40
C LEU A 71 23.37 -9.97 3.60
N LEU A 72 23.36 -8.73 4.10
CA LEU A 72 22.13 -7.95 4.27
C LEU A 72 21.45 -7.67 2.93
N GLY A 73 22.22 -7.32 1.89
CA GLY A 73 21.70 -7.16 0.53
C GLY A 73 21.05 -8.45 0.00
N ALA A 74 21.75 -9.58 0.13
CA ALA A 74 21.29 -10.88 -0.36
C ALA A 74 20.04 -11.39 0.37
N ILE A 75 19.85 -11.07 1.66
CA ILE A 75 18.64 -11.44 2.43
C ILE A 75 17.50 -10.45 2.17
N SER A 76 17.80 -9.16 1.99
CA SER A 76 16.78 -8.13 1.77
C SER A 76 15.97 -8.35 0.48
N LEU A 77 16.60 -8.85 -0.58
CA LEU A 77 15.95 -9.05 -1.87
C LEU A 77 14.86 -10.15 -1.85
N PRO A 78 15.09 -11.39 -1.38
CA PRO A 78 14.05 -12.40 -1.29
C PRO A 78 12.98 -12.04 -0.26
N THR A 79 13.36 -11.42 0.87
CA THR A 79 12.38 -10.98 1.88
C THR A 79 11.46 -9.88 1.32
N ALA A 80 11.99 -8.89 0.61
CA ALA A 80 11.18 -7.88 -0.08
C ALA A 80 10.32 -8.52 -1.19
N GLY A 81 10.89 -9.44 -1.99
CA GLY A 81 10.16 -10.13 -3.06
C GLY A 81 8.95 -10.93 -2.56
N MET A 82 9.00 -11.47 -1.34
CA MET A 82 7.86 -12.14 -0.70
C MET A 82 6.93 -11.16 0.02
N LEU A 83 7.47 -10.11 0.64
CA LEU A 83 6.68 -9.16 1.43
C LEU A 83 5.84 -8.22 0.55
N ILE A 84 6.37 -7.76 -0.58
CA ILE A 84 5.66 -6.85 -1.49
C ILE A 84 4.31 -7.43 -1.94
N PRO A 85 4.22 -8.63 -2.54
CA PRO A 85 2.93 -9.19 -2.95
C PRO A 85 2.02 -9.47 -1.75
N TYR A 86 2.59 -9.85 -0.59
CA TYR A 86 1.82 -10.04 0.63
C TYR A 86 1.18 -8.75 1.14
N THR A 87 1.90 -7.62 1.09
CA THR A 87 1.33 -6.31 1.46
C THR A 87 0.33 -5.82 0.42
N TYR A 88 0.57 -6.09 -0.87
CA TYR A 88 -0.35 -5.71 -1.94
C TYR A 88 -1.67 -6.50 -1.88
N PHE A 89 -1.66 -7.72 -1.35
CA PHE A 89 -2.88 -8.49 -1.11
C PHE A 89 -3.90 -7.77 -0.21
N PHE A 90 -3.43 -6.92 0.72
CA PHE A 90 -4.31 -6.12 1.58
C PHE A 90 -4.82 -4.83 0.91
N VAL A 91 -4.27 -4.47 -0.24
CA VAL A 91 -4.77 -3.34 -1.02
C VAL A 91 -5.94 -3.86 -1.87
N PRO A 92 -7.19 -3.44 -1.60
CA PRO A 92 -8.33 -3.92 -2.36
C PRO A 92 -8.16 -3.56 -3.83
N PRO A 93 -8.42 -4.50 -4.77
CA PRO A 93 -8.36 -4.19 -6.19
C PRO A 93 -9.38 -3.12 -6.52
N GLY A 94 -8.97 -2.07 -7.24
CA GLY A 94 -9.89 -1.04 -7.69
C GLY A 94 -10.99 -1.65 -8.55
N SER A 95 -12.26 -1.37 -8.25
CA SER A 95 -13.37 -1.72 -9.13
C SER A 95 -13.17 -0.99 -10.46
N GLY A 96 -13.07 -1.72 -11.57
CA GLY A 96 -12.82 -1.16 -12.91
C GLY A 96 -13.74 0.03 -13.19
N SER A 97 -13.17 1.22 -13.27
CA SER A 97 -13.93 2.46 -13.46
C SER A 97 -14.15 2.65 -14.95
N SER A 98 -15.38 2.44 -15.42
CA SER A 98 -15.78 2.82 -16.78
C SER A 98 -15.66 4.33 -16.93
N ALA A 99 -15.00 4.79 -18.00
CA ALA A 99 -14.58 6.17 -18.24
C ALA A 99 -15.71 7.21 -18.38
N GLY A 100 -16.96 6.88 -18.03
CA GLY A 100 -18.14 7.72 -18.30
C GLY A 100 -19.21 7.76 -17.21
N GLY A 101 -19.00 7.14 -16.05
CA GLY A 101 -19.96 7.14 -14.93
C GLY A 101 -20.65 5.80 -14.71
N THR A 102 -21.10 5.57 -13.49
CA THR A 102 -21.83 4.37 -13.07
C THR A 102 -23.33 4.58 -13.21
N VAL A 103 -24.06 3.55 -13.63
CA VAL A 103 -25.53 3.59 -13.67
C VAL A 103 -26.07 3.70 -12.25
N ALA A 104 -27.02 4.62 -12.03
CA ALA A 104 -27.67 4.78 -10.74
C ALA A 104 -28.58 3.59 -10.45
N LYS A 105 -28.53 3.07 -9.22
CA LYS A 105 -29.35 1.93 -8.80
C LYS A 105 -30.37 2.32 -7.74
N ASP A 106 -31.48 1.62 -7.69
CA ASP A 106 -32.47 1.77 -6.62
C ASP A 106 -32.00 1.07 -5.33
N ALA A 107 -32.82 1.13 -4.28
CA ALA A 107 -32.51 0.47 -3.01
C ALA A 107 -32.45 -1.07 -3.09
N VAL A 108 -33.01 -1.66 -4.16
CA VAL A 108 -33.04 -3.12 -4.41
C VAL A 108 -31.84 -3.54 -5.26
N GLY A 109 -31.12 -2.59 -5.86
CA GLY A 109 -29.97 -2.81 -6.73
C GLY A 109 -30.32 -2.93 -8.22
N ASN A 110 -31.57 -2.64 -8.61
CA ASN A 110 -31.97 -2.55 -10.01
C ASN A 110 -31.56 -1.20 -10.61
N ASP A 111 -31.34 -1.19 -11.92
CA ASP A 111 -30.96 0.03 -12.63
C ASP A 111 -32.14 1.00 -12.74
N VAL A 112 -31.89 2.27 -12.43
CA VAL A 112 -32.92 3.32 -12.48
C VAL A 112 -33.14 3.79 -13.92
N ILE A 113 -34.31 3.47 -14.47
CA ILE A 113 -34.74 3.92 -15.80
C ILE A 113 -35.50 5.25 -15.66
N ALA A 114 -35.02 6.31 -16.31
CA ALA A 114 -35.56 7.66 -16.17
C ALA A 114 -37.08 7.76 -16.45
N GLU A 115 -37.59 7.02 -17.43
CA GLU A 115 -39.02 7.04 -17.79
C GLU A 115 -39.91 6.43 -16.70
N ASN A 116 -39.46 5.32 -16.11
CA ASN A 116 -40.17 4.68 -15.00
C ASN A 116 -40.08 5.54 -13.74
N TRP A 117 -38.93 6.17 -13.53
CA TRP A 117 -38.70 7.06 -12.40
C TRP A 117 -39.61 8.28 -12.40
N LEU A 118 -39.77 8.93 -13.56
CA LEU A 118 -40.64 10.10 -13.73
C LEU A 118 -42.14 9.77 -13.64
N LYS A 119 -42.53 8.51 -13.79
CA LYS A 119 -43.91 8.05 -13.54
C LYS A 119 -44.17 7.85 -12.04
N ALA A 120 -43.17 7.40 -11.30
CA ALA A 120 -43.27 7.12 -9.88
C ALA A 120 -43.10 8.37 -8.99
N HIS A 121 -42.34 9.37 -9.43
CA HIS A 121 -42.02 10.58 -8.67
C HIS A 121 -42.56 11.84 -9.35
N GLY A 122 -43.19 12.72 -8.56
CA GLY A 122 -43.74 13.99 -9.00
C GLY A 122 -42.70 15.12 -9.13
N PRO A 123 -43.12 16.30 -9.62
CA PRO A 123 -42.25 17.46 -9.74
C PRO A 123 -41.82 17.97 -8.36
N GLY A 124 -40.52 18.21 -8.17
CA GLY A 124 -39.95 18.66 -6.88
C GLY A 124 -39.56 17.53 -5.93
N ASP A 125 -39.83 16.27 -6.29
CA ASP A 125 -39.42 15.13 -5.49
C ASP A 125 -37.91 14.91 -5.52
N ARG A 126 -37.39 14.47 -4.37
CA ARG A 126 -35.98 14.19 -4.14
C ARG A 126 -35.87 12.85 -3.44
N THR A 127 -35.44 11.85 -4.20
CA THR A 127 -35.35 10.47 -3.71
C THR A 127 -33.95 9.93 -3.87
N LEU A 128 -33.59 9.04 -2.95
CA LEU A 128 -32.25 8.47 -2.84
C LEU A 128 -32.08 7.34 -3.85
N THR A 129 -30.92 7.34 -4.49
CA THR A 129 -30.43 6.28 -5.37
C THR A 129 -28.98 6.00 -5.05
N GLN A 130 -28.50 4.81 -5.38
CA GLN A 130 -27.09 4.48 -5.33
C GLN A 130 -26.37 5.15 -6.52
N GLY A 131 -25.49 6.11 -6.21
CA GLY A 131 -24.75 6.91 -7.19
C GLY A 131 -23.33 6.42 -7.42
N LEU A 132 -22.40 7.35 -7.67
CA LEU A 132 -21.00 6.99 -7.90
C LEU A 132 -20.39 6.34 -6.66
N LYS A 133 -19.61 5.28 -6.87
CA LYS A 133 -18.94 4.50 -5.82
C LYS A 133 -19.87 3.88 -4.78
N GLY A 134 -21.17 3.84 -5.04
CA GLY A 134 -22.16 3.30 -4.11
C GLY A 134 -22.69 4.31 -3.09
N ASP A 135 -22.30 5.58 -3.18
CA ASP A 135 -22.78 6.61 -2.26
C ASP A 135 -24.28 6.89 -2.49
N PRO A 136 -25.05 7.18 -1.43
CA PRO A 136 -26.44 7.62 -1.57
C PRO A 136 -26.47 9.01 -2.22
N THR A 137 -27.15 9.10 -3.35
CA THR A 137 -27.28 10.32 -4.16
C THR A 137 -28.73 10.65 -4.41
N TYR A 138 -29.09 11.91 -4.27
CA TYR A 138 -30.43 12.43 -4.55
C TYR A 138 -30.58 12.71 -6.04
N LEU A 139 -31.58 12.09 -6.66
CA LEU A 139 -32.11 12.52 -7.95
C LEU A 139 -33.20 13.56 -7.72
N VAL A 140 -33.04 14.73 -8.35
CA VAL A 140 -33.99 15.84 -8.24
C VAL A 140 -34.86 15.90 -9.49
N VAL A 141 -36.17 15.87 -9.30
CA VAL A 141 -37.15 16.10 -10.38
C VAL A 141 -37.47 17.59 -10.43
N GLU A 142 -37.16 18.26 -11.55
CA GLU A 142 -37.52 19.65 -11.83
C GLU A 142 -39.04 19.78 -12.06
N LYS A 143 -39.54 21.02 -12.01
CA LYS A 143 -40.98 21.33 -12.20
C LYS A 143 -41.50 20.90 -13.58
N ASP A 144 -40.62 20.84 -14.57
CA ASP A 144 -40.94 20.47 -15.96
C ASP A 144 -41.14 18.96 -16.15
N ARG A 145 -41.24 18.18 -15.07
CA ARG A 145 -41.20 16.70 -15.05
C ARG A 145 -39.96 16.14 -15.77
N THR A 146 -38.86 16.86 -15.62
CA THR A 146 -37.54 16.45 -16.10
C THR A 146 -36.61 16.25 -14.92
N LEU A 147 -35.65 15.34 -15.04
CA LEU A 147 -34.60 15.23 -14.04
C LEU A 147 -33.59 16.38 -14.20
N ALA A 148 -33.08 16.88 -13.07
CA ALA A 148 -32.05 17.90 -13.05
C ALA A 148 -30.74 17.42 -13.70
N THR A 149 -29.91 18.35 -14.16
CA THR A 149 -28.56 18.05 -14.72
C THR A 149 -27.53 17.67 -13.65
N PHE A 150 -27.91 17.78 -12.38
CA PHE A 150 -27.07 17.50 -11.23
C PHE A 150 -27.84 16.63 -10.23
N ALA A 151 -27.08 15.90 -9.45
CA ALA A 151 -27.52 15.15 -8.28
C ALA A 151 -26.70 15.63 -7.09
N ILE A 152 -27.25 15.39 -5.92
CA ILE A 152 -26.67 15.83 -4.66
C ILE A 152 -26.26 14.60 -3.89
N ASN A 153 -24.99 14.48 -3.50
CA ASN A 153 -24.58 13.42 -2.60
C ASN A 153 -25.23 13.66 -1.22
N ALA A 154 -25.93 12.65 -0.70
CA ALA A 154 -26.66 12.72 0.57
C ALA A 154 -25.74 12.58 1.79
N VAL A 155 -24.47 12.24 1.59
CA VAL A 155 -23.48 12.08 2.66
C VAL A 155 -23.10 13.44 3.24
N CYS A 156 -23.32 13.60 4.55
CA CYS A 156 -22.97 14.80 5.28
C CYS A 156 -21.46 15.00 5.33
N THR A 157 -21.01 16.20 4.94
CA THR A 157 -19.59 16.60 4.95
C THR A 157 -18.98 16.78 6.34
N HIS A 158 -19.76 16.60 7.41
CA HIS A 158 -19.27 16.63 8.78
C HIS A 158 -18.66 15.27 9.18
N LEU A 159 -19.50 14.23 9.28
CA LEU A 159 -19.11 12.89 9.75
C LEU A 159 -19.71 11.75 8.89
N GLY A 160 -20.35 12.07 7.76
CA GLY A 160 -20.86 11.06 6.82
C GLY A 160 -22.28 10.56 7.05
N CYS A 161 -23.06 11.14 7.96
CA CYS A 161 -24.49 10.80 8.11
C CYS A 161 -25.28 11.06 6.80
N VAL A 162 -26.30 10.24 6.50
CA VAL A 162 -27.21 10.50 5.38
C VAL A 162 -28.17 11.63 5.76
N VAL A 163 -28.21 12.69 4.95
CA VAL A 163 -29.01 13.89 5.22
C VAL A 163 -30.36 13.80 4.51
N PRO A 164 -31.50 13.69 5.23
CA PRO A 164 -32.82 13.69 4.62
C PRO A 164 -33.20 15.08 4.09
N TRP A 165 -34.04 15.08 3.04
CA TRP A 165 -34.68 16.28 2.53
C TRP A 165 -35.88 16.67 3.41
N ASN A 166 -35.90 17.90 3.91
CA ASN A 166 -37.08 18.46 4.56
C ASN A 166 -37.89 19.29 3.56
N GLN A 167 -39.06 18.78 3.17
CA GLN A 167 -39.97 19.46 2.25
C GLN A 167 -40.58 20.74 2.83
N ALA A 168 -40.76 20.84 4.15
CA ALA A 168 -41.39 21.99 4.79
C ALA A 168 -40.53 23.26 4.67
N GLU A 169 -39.21 23.11 4.80
CA GLU A 169 -38.26 24.24 4.78
C GLU A 169 -37.47 24.34 3.47
N ASN A 170 -37.68 23.42 2.53
CA ASN A 170 -36.90 23.29 1.29
C ASN A 170 -35.38 23.25 1.53
N LYS A 171 -34.97 22.50 2.55
CA LYS A 171 -33.57 22.35 2.97
C LYS A 171 -33.26 20.91 3.33
N PHE A 172 -31.99 20.52 3.19
CA PHE A 172 -31.52 19.26 3.76
C PHE A 172 -31.08 19.51 5.20
N ILE A 173 -31.62 18.75 6.15
CA ILE A 173 -31.32 18.94 7.57
C ILE A 173 -30.75 17.64 8.12
N CYS A 174 -29.50 17.69 8.57
CA CYS A 174 -28.81 16.51 9.09
C CYS A 174 -29.32 16.18 10.50
N PRO A 175 -29.86 14.97 10.73
CA PRO A 175 -30.41 14.59 12.03
C PRO A 175 -29.33 14.43 13.11
N CYS A 176 -28.06 14.25 12.72
CA CYS A 176 -26.96 14.00 13.65
C CYS A 176 -26.57 15.27 14.43
N HIS A 177 -26.36 16.40 13.73
CA HIS A 177 -25.83 17.64 14.34
C HIS A 177 -26.50 18.92 13.80
N GLY A 178 -27.60 18.80 13.05
CA GLY A 178 -28.36 19.94 12.56
C GLY A 178 -27.70 20.74 11.43
N SER A 179 -26.70 20.18 10.72
CA SER A 179 -26.17 20.81 9.51
C SER A 179 -27.28 21.01 8.48
N GLN A 180 -27.43 22.24 8.00
CA GLN A 180 -28.43 22.63 7.02
C GLN A 180 -27.77 22.90 5.68
N TYR A 181 -28.31 22.30 4.62
CA TYR A 181 -27.90 22.56 3.24
C TYR A 181 -29.08 23.13 2.46
N ASN A 182 -28.80 24.01 1.50
CA ASN A 182 -29.81 24.55 0.61
C ASN A 182 -30.28 23.48 -0.39
N ASP A 183 -31.26 23.85 -1.20
CA ASP A 183 -31.79 23.07 -2.30
C ASP A 183 -30.75 22.56 -3.31
N GLN A 184 -29.62 23.26 -3.45
CA GLN A 184 -28.47 22.89 -4.29
C GLN A 184 -27.34 22.19 -3.52
N GLY A 185 -27.53 21.83 -2.25
CA GLY A 185 -26.53 21.12 -1.45
C GLY A 185 -25.36 21.99 -0.91
N ARG A 186 -25.42 23.31 -1.02
CA ARG A 186 -24.48 24.24 -0.33
C ARG A 186 -24.83 24.35 1.15
N VAL A 187 -23.82 24.41 2.00
CA VAL A 187 -24.00 24.61 3.45
C VAL A 187 -24.60 25.99 3.71
N VAL A 188 -25.66 26.03 4.50
CA VAL A 188 -26.31 27.26 4.99
C VAL A 188 -25.95 27.50 6.45
N ARG A 189 -25.96 26.43 7.26
CA ARG A 189 -25.72 26.50 8.70
C ARG A 189 -25.18 25.17 9.23
N GLY A 190 -24.46 25.22 10.34
CA GLY A 190 -24.03 24.05 11.11
C GLY A 190 -22.53 23.77 11.03
N PRO A 191 -22.07 22.68 11.66
CA PRO A 191 -20.64 22.35 11.78
C PRO A 191 -20.01 21.81 10.48
N ALA A 192 -20.79 21.65 9.40
CA ALA A 192 -20.30 21.13 8.14
C ALA A 192 -19.30 22.14 7.49
N PRO A 193 -18.02 21.74 7.28
CA PRO A 193 -17.00 22.66 6.79
C PRO A 193 -17.09 22.91 5.28
N LEU A 194 -17.69 21.97 4.53
CA LEU A 194 -17.68 21.95 3.06
C LEU A 194 -19.08 21.74 2.49
N VAL A 195 -19.31 22.29 1.29
CA VAL A 195 -20.52 22.03 0.49
C VAL A 195 -20.64 20.54 0.17
N SER A 196 -21.86 20.03 0.11
CA SER A 196 -22.08 18.65 -0.34
C SER A 196 -21.56 18.48 -1.76
N LYS A 197 -21.05 17.28 -2.05
CA LYS A 197 -20.47 16.99 -3.36
C LYS A 197 -21.60 16.96 -4.40
N LEU A 198 -21.59 17.93 -5.29
CA LEU A 198 -22.45 17.94 -6.46
C LEU A 198 -21.94 16.92 -7.47
N GLU A 199 -22.78 15.93 -7.74
CA GLU A 199 -22.59 14.94 -8.79
C GLU A 199 -23.22 15.49 -10.06
N ARG A 200 -22.46 15.59 -11.16
CA ARG A 200 -23.08 15.89 -12.45
C ARG A 200 -23.74 14.61 -12.95
N VAL A 201 -25.07 14.54 -12.87
CA VAL A 201 -25.78 13.43 -13.53
C VAL A 201 -25.72 13.70 -15.02
N LEU A 202 -24.85 12.96 -15.70
CA LEU A 202 -24.88 12.86 -17.15
C LEU A 202 -26.08 12.00 -17.53
N LEU A 203 -27.28 12.52 -17.36
CA LEU A 203 -28.45 11.86 -17.92
C LEU A 203 -28.34 11.96 -19.44
N PRO A 204 -28.20 10.83 -20.17
CA PRO A 204 -28.41 10.85 -21.62
C PRO A 204 -29.82 11.34 -21.97
N TYR A 205 -30.74 11.33 -20.98
CA TYR A 205 -32.13 11.73 -21.10
C TYR A 205 -32.33 13.23 -21.38
N LYS A 206 -31.60 14.15 -20.74
CA LYS A 206 -31.83 15.60 -20.97
C LYS A 206 -31.51 15.99 -22.41
N ARG A 207 -30.55 15.31 -23.04
CA ARG A 207 -30.19 15.49 -24.46
C ARG A 207 -31.31 15.00 -25.39
N LYS A 208 -31.92 13.82 -25.13
CA LYS A 208 -33.06 13.32 -25.91
C LYS A 208 -34.33 14.17 -25.75
N TYR A 209 -34.64 14.61 -24.53
CA TYR A 209 -35.86 15.40 -24.27
C TYR A 209 -35.76 16.83 -24.80
N GLN A 210 -34.58 17.49 -24.70
CA GLN A 210 -34.33 18.78 -25.35
C GLN A 210 -34.41 18.68 -26.87
N MET A 211 -33.82 17.65 -27.49
CA MET A 211 -33.90 17.45 -28.94
C MET A 211 -35.34 17.22 -29.42
N LYS A 212 -36.16 16.51 -28.65
CA LYS A 212 -37.58 16.26 -28.98
C LYS A 212 -38.48 17.49 -28.78
N LYS A 213 -38.10 18.41 -27.89
CA LYS A 213 -38.79 19.69 -27.65
C LYS A 213 -38.38 20.78 -28.65
N LEU A 214 -37.22 20.63 -29.30
CA LEU A 214 -36.72 21.50 -30.37
C LEU A 214 -37.16 21.05 -31.78
N SER A 215 -37.80 19.88 -31.88
CA SER A 215 -38.30 19.30 -33.15
C SER A 215 -39.82 19.36 -33.30
N ILE A 216 -40.50 20.19 -32.50
CA ILE A 216 -41.94 20.53 -32.57
C ILE A 216 -41.99 22.06 -32.58
#